data_AF-A0A6P5WWI4-F1
#
_entry.id   AF-A0A6P5WWI4-F1
#
_cell.length_a   1.000
_cell.length_b   1.000
_cell.length_c   1.000
_cell.angle_alpha   90.00
_cell.angle_beta   90.00
_cell.angle_gamma   90.00
#
_symmetry.space_group_name_H-M   'P 1'
#
loop_
_entity.id
_entity.type
_entity.pdbx_description
1 polymer ?
#
loop_
_entity_poly.entity_id
_entity_poly.type
_entity_poly.pdbx_seq_one_letter_code
_entity_poly.pdbx_strand_id
1 'polypeptide(L)'
;MATKGKQKQQEEEQQQQRQEQKKTTEKRKPVFVKVDQLKPGTNGHTLIAKVLSSNMVVKKGRAASQHLRQPRIAECLVGDETGTVLFTARNDQVDLLKPGATVILRNAKIDMFKASMRLAVDKWGRIEVTDPSNFVVKEDNNLSLVEYELVNIVEE
;
A
#
# COMPACT_ATOMS: atom_id res chain seq x y z
N MET A 1 -38.07 -55.16 13.80
CA MET A 1 -36.76 -54.77 13.22
C MET A 1 -36.98 -53.59 12.26
N ALA A 2 -36.98 -52.33 12.73
CA ALA A 2 -37.31 -51.19 11.85
C ALA A 2 -36.67 -49.86 12.30
N THR A 3 -35.42 -49.86 12.76
CA THR A 3 -34.79 -48.65 13.34
C THR A 3 -33.49 -48.19 12.66
N LYS A 4 -32.91 -48.97 11.74
CA LYS A 4 -31.62 -48.61 11.10
C LYS A 4 -31.71 -47.62 9.93
N GLY A 5 -32.89 -47.43 9.33
CA GLY A 5 -33.05 -46.57 8.15
C GLY A 5 -33.10 -45.06 8.46
N LYS A 6 -33.73 -44.68 9.58
CA LYS A 6 -33.91 -43.27 9.96
C LYS A 6 -32.62 -42.59 10.44
N GLN A 7 -31.72 -43.33 11.10
CA GLN A 7 -30.45 -42.77 11.58
C GLN A 7 -29.47 -42.47 10.45
N LYS A 8 -29.44 -43.29 9.39
CA LYS A 8 -28.53 -43.10 8.26
C LYS A 8 -28.90 -41.89 7.39
N GLN A 9 -30.19 -41.63 7.22
CA GLN A 9 -30.68 -40.45 6.49
C GLN A 9 -30.40 -39.14 7.25
N GLN A 10 -30.49 -39.15 8.59
CA GLN A 10 -30.18 -37.95 9.39
C GLN A 10 -28.68 -37.61 9.43
N GLU A 11 -27.78 -38.61 9.33
CA GLU A 11 -26.34 -38.37 9.24
C GLU A 11 -25.90 -37.86 7.86
N GLU A 12 -26.53 -38.32 6.78
CA GLU A 12 -26.26 -37.85 5.41
C GLU A 12 -26.74 -36.40 5.19
N GLU A 13 -27.90 -36.01 5.74
CA GLU A 13 -28.38 -34.62 5.72
C GLU A 13 -27.50 -33.69 6.59
N GLN A 14 -27.01 -34.17 7.74
CA GLN A 14 -26.06 -33.42 8.59
C GLN A 14 -24.66 -33.33 7.99
N GLN A 15 -24.27 -34.23 7.09
CA GLN A 15 -23.01 -34.15 6.35
C GLN A 15 -23.14 -33.21 5.14
N GLN A 16 -24.28 -33.21 4.43
CA GLN A 16 -24.55 -32.26 3.35
C GLN A 16 -24.66 -30.81 3.85
N GLN A 17 -25.33 -30.56 4.98
CA GLN A 17 -25.40 -29.20 5.57
C GLN A 17 -24.04 -28.69 6.07
N ARG A 18 -23.10 -29.58 6.44
CA ARG A 18 -21.74 -29.21 6.85
C ARG A 18 -20.84 -28.87 5.67
N GLN A 19 -21.13 -29.42 4.49
CA GLN A 19 -20.39 -29.12 3.26
C GLN A 19 -20.87 -27.80 2.61
N GLU A 20 -22.10 -27.36 2.86
CA GLU A 20 -22.65 -26.11 2.33
C GLU A 20 -22.17 -24.84 3.05
N GLN A 21 -21.71 -24.94 4.31
CA GLN A 21 -21.24 -23.78 5.10
C GLN A 21 -19.79 -23.35 4.85
N LYS A 22 -19.09 -23.97 3.89
CA LYS A 22 -17.69 -23.63 3.55
C LYS A 22 -17.53 -23.03 2.15
N LYS A 23 -18.50 -22.24 1.68
CA LYS A 23 -18.22 -21.26 0.63
C LYS A 23 -17.30 -20.18 1.19
N THR A 24 -16.00 -20.42 1.17
CA THR A 24 -15.00 -19.37 1.36
C THR A 24 -15.26 -18.32 0.30
N THR A 25 -15.73 -17.14 0.69
CA THR A 25 -15.85 -16.01 -0.21
C THR A 25 -14.48 -15.76 -0.84
N GLU A 26 -14.32 -16.08 -2.12
CA GLU A 26 -13.06 -15.85 -2.82
C GLU A 26 -12.74 -14.35 -2.75
N LYS A 27 -11.64 -14.02 -2.07
CA LYS A 27 -11.17 -12.64 -1.98
C LYS A 27 -10.76 -12.20 -3.37
N ARG A 28 -11.26 -11.03 -3.81
CA ARG A 28 -10.87 -10.44 -5.09
C ARG A 28 -9.35 -10.33 -5.16
N LYS A 29 -8.78 -10.72 -6.30
CA LYS A 29 -7.34 -10.61 -6.54
C LYS A 29 -6.94 -9.13 -6.43
N PRO A 30 -5.80 -8.82 -5.79
CA PRO A 30 -5.31 -7.44 -5.72
C PRO A 30 -5.00 -6.95 -7.14
N VAL A 31 -5.43 -5.73 -7.45
CA VAL A 31 -5.10 -5.05 -8.71
C VAL A 31 -3.86 -4.20 -8.45
N PHE A 32 -2.82 -4.44 -9.24
CA PHE A 32 -1.59 -3.65 -9.17
C PHE A 32 -1.67 -2.51 -10.18
N VAL A 33 -1.41 -1.29 -9.70
CA VAL A 33 -1.30 -0.08 -10.52
C VAL A 33 0.16 0.30 -10.71
N LYS A 34 0.43 1.07 -11.76
CA LYS A 34 1.77 1.62 -12.05
C LYS A 34 1.94 3.02 -11.52
N VAL A 35 3.19 3.46 -11.36
CA VAL A 35 3.50 4.78 -10.82
C VAL A 35 2.88 5.89 -11.69
N ASP A 36 3.00 5.80 -13.02
CA ASP A 36 2.43 6.79 -13.96
C ASP A 36 0.89 6.93 -13.93
N GLN A 37 0.19 5.95 -13.37
CA GLN A 37 -1.28 5.95 -13.24
C GLN A 37 -1.76 6.65 -11.96
N LEU A 38 -0.84 7.04 -11.07
CA LEU A 38 -1.17 7.73 -9.84
C LEU A 38 -1.68 9.14 -10.13
N LYS A 39 -2.75 9.55 -9.42
CA LYS A 39 -3.37 10.87 -9.59
C LYS A 39 -3.51 11.60 -8.25
N PRO A 40 -3.44 12.93 -8.21
CA PRO A 40 -3.71 13.72 -7.01
C PRO A 40 -5.04 13.32 -6.34
N GLY A 41 -5.05 13.25 -5.01
CA GLY A 41 -6.25 12.96 -4.21
C GLY A 41 -6.75 11.50 -4.23
N THR A 42 -6.09 10.60 -4.97
CA THR A 42 -6.49 9.19 -5.06
C THR A 42 -5.88 8.32 -3.95
N ASN A 43 -6.60 7.26 -3.56
CA ASN A 43 -6.25 6.38 -2.43
C ASN A 43 -6.48 4.91 -2.80
N GLY A 44 -5.96 3.99 -1.97
CA GLY A 44 -6.22 2.55 -2.10
C GLY A 44 -5.33 1.84 -3.11
N HIS A 45 -4.21 2.45 -3.49
CA HIS A 45 -3.31 1.92 -4.51
C HIS A 45 -2.53 0.71 -3.99
N THR A 46 -2.33 -0.26 -4.87
CA THR A 46 -1.39 -1.35 -4.64
C THR A 46 -0.38 -1.35 -5.76
N LEU A 47 0.91 -1.24 -5.44
CA LEU A 47 1.98 -1.22 -6.45
C LEU A 47 3.25 -1.92 -5.96
N ILE A 48 4.09 -2.30 -6.91
CA ILE A 48 5.43 -2.84 -6.65
C ILE A 48 6.42 -1.76 -7.10
N ALA A 49 7.31 -1.33 -6.21
CA ALA A 49 8.30 -0.32 -6.51
C ALA A 49 9.67 -0.71 -5.94
N LYS A 50 10.71 -0.26 -6.62
CA LYS A 50 12.09 -0.32 -6.15
C LYS A 50 12.44 0.99 -5.45
N VAL A 51 13.11 0.89 -4.31
CA VAL A 51 13.64 2.04 -3.56
C VAL A 51 14.97 2.45 -4.17
N LEU A 52 15.06 3.70 -4.64
CA LEU A 52 16.29 4.27 -5.20
C LEU A 52 17.13 4.97 -4.13
N SER A 53 16.48 5.77 -3.29
CA SER A 53 17.14 6.51 -2.21
C SER A 53 16.24 6.60 -0.97
N SER A 54 16.86 6.84 0.20
CA SER A 54 16.15 6.97 1.47
C SER A 54 16.89 7.98 2.34
N ASN A 55 16.27 9.14 2.55
CA ASN A 55 16.85 10.28 3.25
C ASN A 55 16.07 10.55 4.53
N MET A 56 16.76 10.50 5.68
CA MET A 56 16.15 10.82 6.97
C MET A 56 15.81 12.30 7.06
N VAL A 57 14.55 12.62 7.36
CA VAL A 57 14.10 14.00 7.56
C VAL A 57 14.23 14.34 9.03
N VAL A 58 15.32 15.02 9.38
CA VAL A 58 15.53 15.52 10.74
C VAL A 58 14.68 16.77 10.95
N LYS A 59 13.65 16.69 11.80
CA LYS A 59 12.94 17.90 12.25
C LYS A 59 13.82 18.67 13.23
N LYS A 60 14.40 19.78 12.77
CA LYS A 60 15.18 20.70 13.61
C LYS A 60 14.19 21.56 14.43
N GLY A 61 13.96 21.18 15.70
CA GLY A 61 13.20 21.94 16.72
C GLY A 61 11.72 21.54 16.84
N ARG A 62 11.06 21.53 18.01
CA ARG A 62 11.37 22.03 19.37
C ARG A 62 11.50 20.85 20.34
N ALA A 63 12.10 21.08 21.51
CA ALA A 63 12.18 20.14 22.62
C ALA A 63 10.83 19.43 22.85
N ALA A 64 10.69 18.24 22.29
CA ALA A 64 9.64 17.33 22.71
C ALA A 64 10.00 16.96 24.15
N SER A 65 9.03 17.08 25.06
CA SER A 65 9.13 16.50 26.40
C SER A 65 9.82 15.13 26.32
N GLN A 66 10.76 14.84 27.24
CA GLN A 66 11.57 13.61 27.26
C GLN A 66 10.74 12.30 27.11
N HIS A 67 9.42 12.38 27.26
CA HIS A 67 8.46 11.29 27.14
C HIS A 67 7.85 11.07 25.75
N LEU A 68 7.98 11.99 24.78
CA LEU A 68 7.48 11.78 23.41
C LEU A 68 8.62 11.33 22.48
N ARG A 69 8.62 10.05 22.09
CA ARG A 69 9.48 9.57 20.99
C ARG A 69 9.20 10.42 19.76
N GLN A 70 10.23 11.09 19.24
CA GLN A 70 10.07 11.84 18.00
C GLN A 70 9.75 10.86 16.86
N PRO A 71 8.77 11.18 15.99
CA PRO A 71 8.44 10.32 14.87
C PRO A 71 9.65 10.26 13.93
N ARG A 72 10.15 9.05 13.65
CA ARG A 72 11.18 8.87 12.61
C ARG A 72 10.50 9.00 11.26
N ILE A 73 10.99 9.90 10.43
CA ILE A 73 10.45 10.13 9.08
C ILE A 73 11.61 10.08 8.10
N ALA A 74 11.40 9.38 7.00
CA ALA A 74 12.31 9.39 5.85
C ALA A 74 11.54 9.73 4.58
N GLU A 75 12.19 10.48 3.69
CA GLU A 75 11.76 10.68 2.32
C GLU A 75 12.52 9.68 1.46
N CYS A 76 11.79 8.77 0.82
CA CYS A 76 12.36 7.73 -0.02
C CYS A 76 11.96 7.99 -1.47
N LEU A 77 12.91 7.97 -2.40
CA LEU A 77 12.56 7.95 -3.83
C LEU A 77 12.26 6.50 -4.21
N VAL A 78 11.04 6.24 -4.67
CA VAL A 78 10.61 4.91 -5.11
C VAL A 78 10.08 4.97 -6.53
N GLY A 79 10.21 3.88 -7.30
CA GLY A 79 9.69 3.86 -8.66
C GLY A 79 9.62 2.47 -9.29
N ASP A 80 8.98 2.44 -10.44
CA ASP A 80 8.86 1.27 -11.31
C ASP A 80 9.31 1.63 -12.74
N GLU A 81 9.05 0.77 -13.72
CA GLU A 81 9.41 1.02 -15.12
C GLU A 81 8.68 2.22 -15.76
N THR A 82 7.64 2.74 -15.11
CA THR A 82 6.80 3.83 -15.64
C THR A 82 7.18 5.20 -15.07
N GLY A 83 7.74 5.25 -13.86
CA GLY A 83 8.16 6.49 -13.24
C GLY A 83 8.63 6.35 -11.80
N THR A 84 8.90 7.50 -11.18
CA THR A 84 9.29 7.62 -9.78
C THR A 84 8.36 8.58 -9.03
N VAL A 85 8.27 8.39 -7.71
CA VAL A 85 7.51 9.24 -6.79
C VAL A 85 8.20 9.24 -5.42
N LEU A 86 8.12 10.37 -4.71
CA LEU A 86 8.58 10.46 -3.33
C LEU A 86 7.60 9.74 -2.40
N PHE A 87 8.13 8.81 -1.62
CA PHE A 87 7.43 8.10 -0.57
C PHE A 87 7.78 8.65 0.81
N THR A 88 6.77 8.91 1.64
CA THR A 88 6.96 9.33 3.04
C THR A 88 6.91 8.13 3.98
N ALA A 89 8.07 7.65 4.41
CA ALA A 89 8.19 6.55 5.36
C ALA A 89 8.12 7.04 6.81
N ARG A 90 7.40 6.31 7.67
CA ARG A 90 7.28 6.65 9.10
C ARG A 90 7.64 5.48 10.00
N ASN A 91 8.30 5.78 11.12
CA ASN A 91 8.64 4.84 12.19
C ASN A 91 9.34 3.58 11.66
N ASP A 92 8.70 2.43 11.75
CA ASP A 92 9.26 1.12 11.38
C ASP A 92 9.30 0.93 9.85
N GLN A 93 8.52 1.71 9.09
CA GLN A 93 8.58 1.68 7.62
C GLN A 93 9.94 2.13 7.09
N VAL A 94 10.65 2.99 7.82
CA VAL A 94 11.99 3.46 7.46
C VAL A 94 12.97 2.29 7.35
N ASP A 95 12.83 1.29 8.22
CA ASP A 95 13.72 0.12 8.24
C ASP A 95 13.44 -0.84 7.06
N LEU A 96 12.23 -0.78 6.48
CA LEU A 96 11.81 -1.55 5.30
C LEU A 96 12.24 -0.90 3.98
N LEU A 97 12.23 0.44 3.92
CA LEU A 97 12.48 1.22 2.71
C LEU A 97 13.96 1.60 2.56
N LYS A 98 14.80 0.56 2.46
CA LYS A 98 16.25 0.71 2.22
C LYS A 98 16.54 0.82 0.72
N PRO A 99 17.50 1.66 0.29
CA PRO A 99 17.92 1.72 -1.11
C PRO A 99 18.26 0.34 -1.68
N GLY A 100 17.79 0.07 -2.90
CA GLY A 100 17.94 -1.21 -3.60
C GLY A 100 16.85 -2.24 -3.28
N ALA A 101 16.06 -2.07 -2.22
CA ALA A 101 14.97 -2.99 -1.89
C ALA A 101 13.82 -2.88 -2.90
N THR A 102 13.19 -4.01 -3.21
CA THR A 102 11.90 -4.04 -3.92
C THR A 102 10.81 -4.26 -2.89
N VAL A 103 9.78 -3.41 -2.93
CA VAL A 103 8.69 -3.40 -1.96
C VAL A 103 7.33 -3.42 -2.65
N ILE A 104 6.37 -4.07 -2.00
CA ILE A 104 4.95 -4.02 -2.34
C ILE A 104 4.29 -3.05 -1.36
N LEU A 105 3.69 -1.99 -1.90
CA LEU A 105 2.95 -0.99 -1.14
C LEU A 105 1.47 -1.29 -1.31
N ARG A 106 0.78 -1.71 -0.24
CA ARG A 106 -0.65 -2.04 -0.26
C ARG A 106 -1.47 -0.95 0.41
N ASN A 107 -2.61 -0.61 -0.19
CA ASN A 107 -3.52 0.43 0.27
C ASN A 107 -2.76 1.76 0.54
N ALA A 108 -1.92 2.12 -0.43
CA ALA A 108 -1.20 3.38 -0.44
C ALA A 108 -2.12 4.51 -0.90
N LYS A 109 -1.78 5.73 -0.50
CA LYS A 109 -2.50 6.96 -0.82
C LYS A 109 -1.57 8.02 -1.38
N ILE A 110 -2.15 8.92 -2.15
CA ILE A 110 -1.49 10.14 -2.57
C ILE A 110 -1.74 11.23 -1.52
N ASP A 111 -0.66 11.73 -0.95
CA ASP A 111 -0.63 12.88 -0.05
C ASP A 111 -0.11 14.09 -0.83
N MET A 112 -0.85 15.20 -0.81
CA MET A 112 -0.44 16.42 -1.49
C MET A 112 0.42 17.27 -0.55
N PHE A 113 1.64 17.58 -0.97
CA PHE A 113 2.57 18.38 -0.19
C PHE A 113 3.18 19.48 -1.07
N LYS A 114 2.87 20.74 -0.74
CA LYS A 114 3.34 21.92 -1.48
C LYS A 114 3.06 21.81 -2.99
N ALA A 115 1.79 21.60 -3.36
CA ALA A 115 1.33 21.39 -4.74
C ALA A 115 1.87 20.13 -5.46
N SER A 116 2.84 19.40 -4.91
CA SER A 116 3.32 18.15 -5.50
C SER A 116 2.76 16.92 -4.80
N MET A 117 2.61 15.83 -5.55
CA MET A 117 2.12 14.57 -5.01
C MET A 117 3.23 13.75 -4.35
N ARG A 118 2.89 13.07 -3.26
CA ARG A 118 3.74 12.12 -2.53
C ARG A 118 2.96 10.85 -2.24
N LEU A 119 3.65 9.73 -2.22
CA LEU A 119 3.08 8.44 -1.86
C LEU A 119 3.25 8.19 -0.36
N ALA A 120 2.22 7.63 0.28
CA ALA A 120 2.30 7.19 1.66
C ALA A 120 1.42 5.95 1.86
N VAL A 121 1.69 5.17 2.89
CA VAL A 121 0.83 4.04 3.28
C VAL A 121 -0.19 4.51 4.31
N ASP A 122 -1.47 4.20 4.09
CA ASP A 122 -2.55 4.55 5.01
C ASP A 122 -2.56 3.66 6.27
N LYS A 123 -3.35 4.00 7.29
CA LYS A 123 -3.44 3.25 8.57
C LYS A 123 -3.76 1.76 8.44
N TRP A 124 -4.46 1.38 7.36
CA TRP A 124 -4.81 -0.02 7.06
C TRP A 124 -3.87 -0.66 6.03
N GLY A 125 -2.97 0.12 5.45
CA GLY A 125 -2.04 -0.34 4.45
C GLY A 125 -0.80 -1.00 5.04
N ARG A 126 -0.05 -1.67 4.16
CA ARG A 126 1.12 -2.47 4.55
C ARG A 126 2.22 -2.33 3.52
N ILE A 127 3.45 -2.50 3.99
CA ILE A 127 4.66 -2.57 3.16
C ILE A 127 5.21 -3.98 3.32
N GLU A 128 5.39 -4.67 2.20
CA GLU A 128 5.99 -6.00 2.15
C GLU A 128 7.28 -5.91 1.35
N VAL A 129 8.40 -6.36 1.91
CA VAL A 129 9.65 -6.52 1.14
C VAL A 129 9.51 -7.80 0.33
N THR A 130 9.87 -7.75 -0.94
CA THR A 130 9.77 -8.88 -1.87
C THR A 130 11.10 -9.12 -2.57
N ASP A 131 11.16 -10.19 -3.36
CA ASP A 131 12.34 -10.53 -4.14
C ASP A 131 12.68 -9.40 -5.11
N PRO A 132 13.97 -9.22 -5.46
CA PRO A 132 14.39 -8.20 -6.39
C PRO A 132 13.64 -8.32 -7.72
N SER A 133 12.94 -7.26 -8.11
CA SER A 133 12.28 -7.22 -9.41
C SER A 133 13.29 -6.94 -10.52
N ASN A 134 13.04 -7.51 -11.70
CA ASN A 134 13.93 -7.44 -12.85
C ASN A 134 13.70 -6.21 -13.75
N PHE A 135 12.84 -5.26 -13.34
CA PHE A 135 12.60 -4.03 -14.11
C PHE A 135 13.65 -2.95 -13.81
N VAL A 136 13.91 -2.12 -14.82
CA VAL A 136 14.69 -0.89 -14.69
C VAL A 136 13.74 0.25 -14.36
N VAL A 137 14.04 1.01 -13.30
CA VAL A 137 13.20 2.14 -12.88
C VAL A 137 13.38 3.30 -13.84
N LYS A 138 12.27 3.94 -14.24
CA LYS A 138 12.29 5.12 -15.10
C LYS A 138 12.43 6.39 -14.27
N GLU A 139 13.67 6.80 -14.02
CA GLU A 139 13.98 7.96 -13.16
C GLU A 139 13.58 9.30 -13.77
N ASP A 140 13.56 9.40 -15.11
CA ASP A 140 13.23 10.63 -15.85
C ASP A 140 11.78 11.11 -15.64
N ASN A 141 10.87 10.20 -15.24
CA ASN A 141 9.47 10.53 -15.02
C ASN A 141 9.16 10.58 -13.52
N ASN A 142 9.52 11.69 -12.86
CA ASN A 142 9.29 11.88 -11.43
C ASN A 142 8.01 12.68 -11.17
N LEU A 143 6.97 12.00 -10.70
CA LEU A 143 5.67 12.59 -10.41
C LEU A 143 5.68 13.57 -9.22
N SER A 144 6.68 13.47 -8.34
CA SER A 144 6.82 14.39 -7.21
C SER A 144 7.49 15.72 -7.58
N LEU A 145 7.99 15.86 -8.81
CA LEU A 145 8.45 17.14 -9.35
C LEU A 145 7.33 17.89 -10.10
N VAL A 146 6.20 17.22 -10.34
CA VAL A 146 5.04 17.84 -10.98
C VAL A 146 4.27 18.64 -9.93
N GLU A 147 3.97 19.89 -10.26
CA GLU A 147 3.12 20.76 -9.45
C GLU A 147 1.69 20.73 -9.99
N TYR A 148 0.73 20.59 -9.08
CA TYR A 148 -0.70 20.55 -9.37
C TYR A 148 -1.41 21.75 -8.75
N GLU A 149 -2.28 22.36 -9.53
CA GLU A 149 -3.17 23.42 -9.06
C GLU A 149 -4.57 22.85 -8.81
N LEU A 150 -5.20 23.31 -7.73
CA LEU A 150 -6.57 22.97 -7.42
C LEU A 150 -7.50 23.83 -8.28
N VAL A 151 -8.12 23.22 -9.27
CA VAL A 151 -9.12 23.88 -10.12
C VAL A 151 -10.51 23.65 -9.52
N ASN A 152 -11.13 24.71 -9.02
CA ASN A 152 -12.54 24.70 -8.66
C ASN A 152 -13.36 24.94 -9.93
N ILE A 153 -13.99 23.90 -10.45
CA ILE A 153 -14.95 24.06 -11.54
C ILE A 153 -16.22 24.63 -10.91
N VAL A 154 -16.48 25.92 -11.14
CA VAL A 154 -17.78 26.51 -10.84
C VAL A 154 -18.69 26.10 -12.00
N GLU A 155 -19.64 25.21 -11.75
CA GLU A 155 -20.70 24.91 -12.72
C GLU A 155 -21.54 26.19 -12.87
N GLU A 156 -21.64 26.71 -14.09
CA GLU A 156 -22.52 27.83 -14.45
C GLU A 156 -23.96 27.36 -14.69
#